data_AF-A0AAD7XML5-F1
#
_entry.id   AF-A0AAD7XML5-F1
#
_cell.length_a   1.000
_cell.length_b   1.000
_cell.length_c   1.000
_cell.angle_alpha   90.00
_cell.angle_beta   90.00
_cell.angle_gamma   90.00
#
_symmetry.space_group_name_H-M   'P 1'
#
loop_
_entity.id
_entity.type
_entity.pdbx_description
1 polymer ?
#
loop_
_entity_poly.entity_id
_entity_poly.type
_entity_poly.pdbx_seq_one_letter_code
_entity_poly.pdbx_strand_id
1 'polypeptide(L)'
;MNLFGRKKAEGARGPDPAQTILQMRQTVETLEKRQVHLDKKIEQQVTEAKAKMAKKDKRGALYCLKRKKMYEAEIDKINGARLQLEQQMMAIETTVTNTEIVQTMHQAKGAMESARKNMDADTVNDIMDDVKDEMEQADEISQAISAPANDVLDDDDLLNELNELEELELESQLLEAPAIPAAPTPQLDLPAVPTTQPAEKVPVADQEDADMKALRELEASMALPA
;
A
#
# COMPACT_ATOMS: atom_id res chain seq x y z
N MET A 1 28.98 35.08 49.20
CA MET A 1 27.62 35.54 48.84
C MET A 1 27.11 34.64 47.72
N ASN A 2 26.21 33.71 48.06
CA ASN A 2 25.60 32.78 47.12
C ASN A 2 24.39 33.48 46.48
N LEU A 3 24.41 33.67 45.15
CA LEU A 3 23.37 34.42 44.44
C LEU A 3 22.79 33.69 43.21
N PHE A 4 22.73 32.35 43.22
CA PHE A 4 22.03 31.61 42.16
C PHE A 4 21.30 30.38 42.71
N GLY A 5 20.18 30.64 43.38
CA GLY A 5 19.12 29.65 43.57
C GLY A 5 18.26 29.62 42.33
N ARG A 6 18.58 28.76 41.35
CA ARG A 6 17.67 28.48 40.24
C ARG A 6 16.53 27.63 40.80
N LYS A 7 15.39 28.28 41.04
CA LYS A 7 14.13 27.63 41.40
C LYS A 7 13.87 26.57 40.32
N LYS A 8 13.95 25.29 40.70
CA LYS A 8 13.53 24.16 39.86
C LYS A 8 12.08 24.44 39.49
N ALA A 9 11.82 24.75 38.22
CA ALA A 9 10.46 24.94 37.74
C ALA A 9 9.74 23.59 37.93
N GLU A 10 8.88 23.53 38.94
CA GLU A 10 7.85 22.49 39.03
C GLU A 10 6.97 22.63 37.78
N GLY A 11 6.86 21.57 36.99
CA GLY A 11 5.71 21.39 36.10
C GLY A 11 5.87 21.67 34.60
N ALA A 12 7.06 21.66 34.01
CA ALA A 12 7.15 21.51 32.55
C ALA A 12 7.00 20.02 32.18
N ARG A 13 5.78 19.49 32.33
CA ARG A 13 5.39 18.24 31.66
C ARG A 13 5.61 18.52 30.17
N GLY A 14 6.33 17.65 29.46
CA GLY A 14 6.55 17.81 28.02
C GLY A 14 5.22 17.99 27.27
N PRO A 15 5.25 18.43 26.00
CA PRO A 15 4.02 18.59 25.22
C PRO A 15 3.17 17.32 25.30
N ASP A 16 1.88 17.49 25.56
CA ASP A 16 0.95 16.38 25.71
C ASP A 16 0.87 15.59 24.39
N PRO A 17 1.12 14.27 24.39
CA PRO A 17 1.08 13.45 23.18
C PRO A 17 -0.24 13.58 22.43
N ALA A 18 -1.37 13.61 23.15
CA ALA A 18 -2.69 13.73 22.53
C ALA A 18 -2.89 15.09 21.85
N GLN A 19 -2.50 16.19 22.51
CA GLN A 19 -2.50 17.52 21.89
C GLN A 19 -1.57 17.61 20.68
N THR A 20 -0.41 16.95 20.74
CA THR A 20 0.56 16.96 19.63
C THR A 20 -0.01 16.24 18.41
N ILE A 21 -0.62 15.06 18.60
CA ILE A 21 -1.32 14.32 17.54
C ILE A 21 -2.46 15.16 16.95
N LEU A 22 -3.24 15.87 17.78
CA LEU A 22 -4.31 16.73 17.29
C LEU A 22 -3.77 17.86 16.39
N GLN A 23 -2.67 18.51 16.77
CA GLN A 23 -2.02 19.55 15.95
C GLN A 23 -1.47 18.98 14.63
N MET A 24 -0.91 17.78 14.66
CA MET A 24 -0.47 17.07 13.45
C MET A 24 -1.64 16.81 12.51
N ARG A 25 -2.78 16.30 13.01
CA ARG A 25 -4.00 16.08 12.21
C ARG A 25 -4.54 17.37 11.58
N GLN A 26 -4.56 18.47 12.33
CA GLN A 26 -4.95 19.79 11.80
C GLN A 26 -4.00 20.28 10.70
N THR A 27 -2.71 19.97 10.84
CA THR A 27 -1.70 20.29 9.83
C THR A 27 -1.93 19.46 8.57
N VAL A 28 -2.21 18.16 8.69
CA VAL A 28 -2.58 17.28 7.56
C VAL A 28 -3.81 17.82 6.83
N GLU A 29 -4.88 18.19 7.55
CA GLU A 29 -6.09 18.78 6.94
C GLU A 29 -5.78 20.08 6.17
N THR A 30 -4.87 20.90 6.70
CA THR A 30 -4.43 22.13 6.03
C THR A 30 -3.65 21.83 4.75
N LEU A 31 -2.78 20.81 4.79
CA LEU A 31 -2.01 20.33 3.65
C LEU A 31 -2.93 19.76 2.56
N GLU A 32 -3.96 19.00 2.92
CA GLU A 32 -4.99 18.49 2.00
C GLU A 32 -5.74 19.62 1.30
N LYS A 33 -6.20 20.62 2.05
CA LYS A 33 -6.86 21.81 1.46
C LYS A 33 -5.94 22.54 0.48
N ARG A 34 -4.64 22.60 0.78
CA ARG A 34 -3.64 23.20 -0.11
C ARG A 34 -3.45 22.36 -1.38
N GLN A 35 -3.39 21.04 -1.27
CA GLN A 35 -3.32 20.13 -2.42
C GLN A 35 -4.51 20.33 -3.35
N VAL A 36 -5.74 20.31 -2.84
CA VAL A 36 -6.97 20.56 -3.62
C VAL A 36 -6.93 21.92 -4.33
N HIS A 37 -6.36 22.94 -3.70
CA HIS A 37 -6.19 24.24 -4.32
C HIS A 37 -5.15 24.22 -5.47
N LEU A 38 -4.06 23.48 -5.31
CA LEU A 38 -3.03 23.30 -6.34
C LEU A 38 -3.55 22.49 -7.54
N ASP A 39 -4.38 21.46 -7.30
CA ASP A 39 -5.04 20.69 -8.37
C ASP A 39 -5.91 21.59 -9.25
N LYS A 40 -6.73 22.44 -8.65
CA LYS A 40 -7.52 23.45 -9.39
C LYS A 40 -6.62 24.39 -10.20
N LYS A 41 -5.47 24.78 -9.67
CA LYS A 41 -4.49 25.60 -10.40
C LYS A 41 -3.87 24.83 -11.56
N ILE A 42 -3.61 23.54 -11.42
CA ILE A 42 -3.13 22.67 -12.51
C ILE A 42 -4.17 22.63 -13.64
N GLU A 43 -5.44 22.38 -13.33
CA GLU A 43 -6.54 22.37 -14.32
C GLU A 43 -6.65 23.70 -15.07
N GLN A 44 -6.52 24.82 -14.35
CA GLN A 44 -6.49 26.15 -14.96
C GLN A 44 -5.31 26.31 -15.92
N GLN A 45 -4.10 25.90 -15.52
CA GLN A 45 -2.92 26.00 -16.39
C GLN A 45 -3.04 25.09 -17.62
N VAL A 46 -3.66 23.91 -17.51
CA VAL A 46 -3.96 23.03 -18.65
C VAL A 46 -4.91 23.73 -19.62
N THR A 47 -5.99 24.31 -19.10
CA THR A 47 -6.99 25.02 -19.90
C THR A 47 -6.39 26.23 -20.62
N GLU A 48 -5.60 27.04 -19.91
CA GLU A 48 -4.88 28.18 -20.49
C GLU A 48 -3.85 27.74 -21.55
N ALA A 49 -3.11 26.66 -21.31
CA ALA A 49 -2.15 26.13 -22.27
C ALA A 49 -2.85 25.70 -23.57
N LYS A 50 -3.98 24.98 -23.48
CA LYS A 50 -4.80 24.60 -24.64
C LYS A 50 -5.30 25.83 -25.41
N ALA A 51 -5.82 26.83 -24.70
CA ALA A 51 -6.32 28.07 -25.30
C ALA A 51 -5.21 28.86 -26.03
N LYS A 52 -4.00 28.91 -25.47
CA LYS A 52 -2.85 29.56 -26.11
C LYS A 52 -2.34 28.79 -27.33
N MET A 53 -2.33 27.46 -27.26
CA MET A 53 -2.01 26.61 -28.41
C MET A 53 -2.99 26.81 -29.58
N ALA A 54 -4.30 26.92 -29.30
CA ALA A 54 -5.30 27.22 -30.32
C ALA A 54 -5.05 28.58 -31.01
N LYS A 55 -4.49 29.55 -30.29
CA LYS A 55 -4.07 30.86 -30.83
C LYS A 55 -2.67 30.84 -31.47
N LYS A 56 -2.05 29.67 -31.63
CA LYS A 56 -0.67 29.47 -32.13
C LYS A 56 0.42 30.13 -31.26
N ASP A 57 0.11 30.52 -30.03
CA ASP A 57 1.07 31.05 -29.06
C ASP A 57 1.78 29.91 -28.31
N LYS A 58 2.80 29.34 -28.96
CA LYS A 58 3.60 28.25 -28.38
C LYS A 58 4.37 28.67 -27.13
N ARG A 59 4.90 29.92 -27.09
CA ARG A 59 5.70 30.40 -25.95
C ARG A 59 4.83 30.55 -24.71
N GLY A 60 3.65 31.11 -24.85
CA GLY A 60 2.71 31.28 -23.76
C GLY A 60 2.15 29.94 -23.26
N ALA A 61 1.92 28.96 -24.14
CA ALA A 61 1.52 27.61 -23.74
C ALA A 61 2.63 26.89 -22.95
N LEU A 62 3.88 26.98 -23.39
CA LEU A 62 5.03 26.44 -22.65
C LEU A 62 5.16 27.06 -21.25
N TYR A 63 4.88 28.35 -21.11
CA TYR A 63 4.88 29.01 -19.80
C TYR A 63 3.81 28.44 -18.85
N CYS A 64 2.59 28.21 -19.34
CA CYS A 64 1.52 27.58 -18.55
C CYS A 64 1.90 26.15 -18.14
N LEU A 65 2.50 25.36 -19.04
CA LEU A 65 2.98 24.02 -18.72
C LEU A 65 4.11 24.01 -17.68
N LYS A 66 5.02 24.99 -17.70
CA LYS A 66 6.03 25.15 -16.64
C LYS A 66 5.37 25.40 -15.28
N ARG A 67 4.36 26.27 -15.21
CA ARG A 67 3.61 26.52 -13.97
C ARG A 67 2.87 25.27 -13.48
N LYS A 68 2.23 24.51 -14.38
CA LYS A 68 1.66 23.20 -14.06
C LYS A 68 2.68 22.29 -13.38
N LYS A 69 3.85 22.12 -14.00
CA LYS A 69 4.94 21.28 -13.45
C LYS A 69 5.43 21.75 -12.08
N MET A 70 5.47 23.06 -11.84
CA MET A 70 5.81 23.59 -10.51
C MET A 70 4.76 23.24 -9.45
N TYR A 71 3.47 23.28 -9.79
CA TYR A 71 2.40 22.89 -8.86
C TYR A 71 2.39 21.38 -8.60
N GLU A 72 2.64 20.55 -9.62
CA GLU A 72 2.80 19.09 -9.45
C GLU A 72 3.93 18.78 -8.45
N ALA A 73 5.10 19.40 -8.64
CA ALA A 73 6.23 19.22 -7.72
C ALA A 73 5.95 19.73 -6.29
N GLU A 74 5.02 20.69 -6.13
CA GLU A 74 4.59 21.15 -4.81
C GLU A 74 3.61 20.16 -4.15
N ILE A 75 2.73 19.54 -4.95
CA ILE A 75 1.84 18.46 -4.49
C ILE A 75 2.65 17.26 -4.01
N ASP A 76 3.68 16.85 -4.76
CA ASP A 76 4.54 15.72 -4.36
C ASP A 76 5.20 15.97 -2.99
N LYS A 77 5.66 17.20 -2.74
CA LYS A 77 6.20 17.60 -1.43
C LYS A 77 5.14 17.57 -0.33
N ILE A 78 3.92 18.00 -0.64
CA ILE A 78 2.81 17.95 0.31
C ILE A 78 2.49 16.49 0.68
N ASN A 79 2.44 15.60 -0.30
CA ASN A 79 2.18 14.17 -0.07
C ASN A 79 3.26 13.54 0.81
N GLY A 80 4.54 13.80 0.51
CA GLY A 80 5.65 13.33 1.35
C GLY A 80 5.58 13.88 2.78
N ALA A 81 5.25 15.17 2.95
CA ALA A 81 5.09 15.77 4.27
C ALA A 81 3.91 15.17 5.06
N ARG A 82 2.81 14.84 4.39
CA ARG A 82 1.65 14.18 5.01
C ARG A 82 2.01 12.78 5.50
N LEU A 83 2.64 11.96 4.65
CA LEU A 83 3.10 10.62 5.03
C LEU A 83 4.03 10.68 6.24
N GLN A 84 4.96 11.63 6.25
CA GLN A 84 5.86 11.82 7.38
C GLN A 84 5.12 12.19 8.68
N LEU A 85 4.10 13.05 8.61
CA LEU A 85 3.27 13.40 9.78
C LEU A 85 2.47 12.19 10.28
N GLU A 86 1.92 11.37 9.38
CA GLU A 86 1.20 10.14 9.71
C GLU A 86 2.11 9.12 10.41
N GLN A 87 3.30 8.89 9.88
CA GLN A 87 4.33 8.05 10.51
C GLN A 87 4.71 8.56 11.91
N GLN A 88 4.86 9.88 12.09
CA GLN A 88 5.16 10.46 13.40
C GLN A 88 4.01 10.32 14.38
N MET A 89 2.75 10.47 13.95
CA MET A 89 1.59 10.24 14.81
C MET A 89 1.56 8.79 15.30
N MET A 90 1.74 7.82 14.41
CA MET A 90 1.82 6.40 14.78
C MET A 90 2.96 6.13 15.77
N ALA A 91 4.15 6.70 15.52
CA ALA A 91 5.29 6.55 16.43
C ALA A 91 5.02 7.12 17.84
N ILE A 92 4.29 8.25 17.94
CA ILE A 92 3.86 8.81 19.22
C ILE A 92 2.87 7.87 19.91
N GLU A 93 1.88 7.35 19.18
CA GLU A 93 0.89 6.41 19.71
C GLU A 93 1.57 5.14 20.25
N THR A 94 2.50 4.54 19.49
CA THR A 94 3.31 3.41 19.94
C THR A 94 4.13 3.75 21.19
N THR A 95 4.74 4.94 21.23
CA THR A 95 5.54 5.38 22.39
C THR A 95 4.68 5.53 23.65
N VAL A 96 3.46 6.04 23.52
CA VAL A 96 2.51 6.15 24.63
C VAL A 96 2.15 4.75 25.15
N THR A 97 1.77 3.83 24.27
CA THR A 97 1.46 2.44 24.63
C THR A 97 2.65 1.75 25.32
N ASN A 98 3.86 1.90 24.79
CA ASN A 98 5.07 1.34 25.40
C ASN A 98 5.34 1.92 26.79
N THR A 99 5.06 3.21 26.99
CA THR A 99 5.19 3.86 28.30
C THR A 99 4.19 3.26 29.31
N GLU A 100 2.96 3.00 28.89
CA GLU A 100 1.94 2.36 29.73
C GLU A 100 2.31 0.91 30.09
N ILE A 101 2.85 0.15 29.13
CA ILE A 101 3.38 -1.20 29.37
C ILE A 101 4.47 -1.17 30.45
N VAL A 102 5.46 -0.28 30.28
CA VAL A 102 6.56 -0.13 31.26
C VAL A 102 6.03 0.30 32.64
N GLN A 103 5.06 1.22 32.68
CA GLN A 103 4.44 1.64 33.94
C GLN A 103 3.69 0.48 34.62
N THR A 104 3.04 -0.38 33.85
CA THR A 104 2.36 -1.59 34.35
C THR A 104 3.37 -2.61 34.88
N MET A 105 4.48 -2.82 34.18
CA MET A 105 5.58 -3.67 34.64
C MET A 105 6.17 -3.17 35.96
N HIS A 106 6.33 -1.85 36.13
CA HIS A 106 6.77 -1.26 37.40
C HIS A 106 5.80 -1.52 38.55
N GLN A 107 4.49 -1.40 38.30
CA GLN A 107 3.48 -1.71 39.31
C GLN A 107 3.46 -3.20 39.67
N ALA A 108 3.55 -4.08 38.67
CA ALA A 108 3.64 -5.52 38.87
C ALA A 108 4.87 -5.89 39.72
N LYS A 109 6.05 -5.32 39.41
CA LYS A 109 7.25 -5.49 40.22
C LYS A 109 7.03 -5.05 41.67
N GLY A 110 6.45 -3.88 41.90
CA GLY A 110 6.17 -3.39 43.25
C GLY A 110 5.19 -4.27 44.03
N ALA A 111 4.18 -4.82 43.36
CA ALA A 111 3.25 -5.79 43.93
C ALA A 111 3.96 -7.10 44.29
N MET A 112 4.81 -7.62 43.40
CA MET A 112 5.63 -8.82 43.65
C MET A 112 6.60 -8.62 44.83
N GLU A 113 7.28 -7.49 44.91
CA GLU A 113 8.16 -7.17 46.05
C GLU A 113 7.40 -7.09 47.37
N SER A 114 6.19 -6.54 47.35
CA SER A 114 5.33 -6.45 48.54
C SER A 114 4.80 -7.82 48.96
N ALA A 115 4.40 -8.66 48.00
CA ALA A 115 4.02 -10.04 48.26
C ALA A 115 5.20 -10.85 48.85
N ARG A 116 6.41 -10.68 48.29
CA ARG A 116 7.64 -11.32 48.80
C ARG A 116 7.99 -10.90 50.22
N LYS A 117 7.82 -9.63 50.60
CA LYS A 117 8.05 -9.17 51.98
C LYS A 117 7.08 -9.77 53.00
N ASN A 118 5.91 -10.21 52.54
CA ASN A 118 4.89 -10.85 53.39
C ASN A 118 5.00 -12.38 53.42
N MET A 119 5.82 -12.98 52.55
CA MET A 119 6.25 -14.38 52.62
C MET A 119 7.56 -14.43 53.43
N ASP A 120 7.56 -15.14 54.54
CA ASP A 120 8.67 -15.21 55.50
C ASP A 120 10.01 -15.65 54.85
N ALA A 121 11.14 -15.16 55.35
CA ALA A 121 12.45 -15.27 54.70
C ALA A 121 12.94 -16.72 54.51
N ASP A 122 12.45 -17.65 55.31
CA ASP A 122 12.81 -19.08 55.24
C ASP A 122 12.01 -19.83 54.14
N THR A 123 10.76 -19.44 53.85
CA THR A 123 9.97 -19.99 52.73
C THR A 123 10.41 -19.45 51.37
N VAL A 124 11.10 -18.31 51.36
CA VAL A 124 11.59 -17.64 50.15
C VAL A 124 12.79 -18.37 49.54
N ASN A 125 13.65 -19.02 50.33
CA ASN A 125 14.81 -19.75 49.79
C ASN A 125 14.37 -20.98 48.99
N ASP A 126 13.44 -21.79 49.51
CA ASP A 126 12.91 -22.97 48.80
C ASP A 126 12.13 -22.56 47.54
N ILE A 127 11.35 -21.48 47.61
CA ILE A 127 10.60 -20.97 46.44
C ILE A 127 11.51 -20.25 45.43
N MET A 128 12.64 -19.66 45.86
CA MET A 128 13.56 -18.99 44.94
C MET A 128 14.30 -19.97 44.03
N ASP A 129 14.62 -21.18 44.51
CA ASP A 129 15.21 -22.22 43.67
C ASP A 129 14.18 -22.71 42.62
N ASP A 130 12.94 -23.00 43.02
CA ASP A 130 11.87 -23.41 42.10
C ASP A 130 11.51 -22.32 41.06
N VAL A 131 11.51 -21.05 41.47
CA VAL A 131 11.21 -19.90 40.57
C VAL A 131 12.36 -19.63 39.60
N LYS A 132 13.60 -19.97 39.94
CA LYS A 132 14.74 -19.78 39.05
C LYS A 132 14.66 -20.71 37.84
N ASP A 133 14.28 -21.96 38.10
CA ASP A 133 14.08 -22.97 37.07
C ASP A 133 12.89 -22.61 36.15
N GLU A 134 11.79 -22.05 36.68
CA GLU A 134 10.69 -21.57 35.86
C GLU A 134 11.01 -20.28 35.08
N MET A 135 11.78 -19.35 35.66
CA MET A 135 12.15 -18.11 34.97
C MET A 135 13.11 -18.36 33.81
N GLU A 136 14.05 -19.30 33.91
CA GLU A 136 14.90 -19.69 32.77
C GLU A 136 14.05 -20.27 31.62
N GLN A 137 13.04 -21.07 31.92
CA GLN A 137 12.11 -21.61 30.92
C GLN A 137 11.25 -20.52 30.27
N ALA A 138 10.79 -19.54 31.06
CA ALA A 138 10.00 -18.41 30.55
C ALA A 138 10.83 -17.46 29.66
N ASP A 139 12.11 -17.24 29.99
CA ASP A 139 13.02 -16.41 29.20
C ASP A 139 13.38 -17.08 27.86
N GLU A 140 13.52 -18.41 27.84
CA GLU A 140 13.75 -19.19 26.62
C GLU A 140 12.53 -19.11 25.67
N ILE A 141 11.31 -19.16 26.23
CA ILE A 141 10.06 -18.97 25.47
C ILE A 141 9.92 -17.52 24.98
N SER A 142 10.24 -16.54 25.83
CA SER A 142 10.14 -15.13 25.48
C SER A 142 11.14 -14.72 24.37
N GLN A 143 12.35 -15.27 24.40
CA GLN A 143 13.33 -15.09 23.32
C GLN A 143 12.91 -15.79 22.03
N ALA A 144 12.29 -16.97 22.11
CA ALA A 144 11.75 -17.66 20.93
C ALA A 144 10.61 -16.87 20.27
N ILE A 145 9.83 -16.11 21.04
CA ILE A 145 8.70 -15.30 20.56
C ILE A 145 9.13 -13.89 20.13
N SER A 146 10.13 -13.30 20.79
CA SER A 146 10.57 -11.91 20.55
C SER A 146 11.64 -11.76 19.49
N ALA A 147 12.01 -12.83 18.77
CA ALA A 147 12.89 -12.70 17.60
C ALA A 147 12.23 -11.70 16.61
N PRO A 148 12.81 -10.51 16.41
CA PRO A 148 12.12 -9.48 15.65
C PRO A 148 12.10 -9.87 14.17
N ALA A 149 10.90 -10.08 13.63
CA ALA A 149 10.66 -9.94 12.19
C ALA A 149 10.86 -8.46 11.87
N ASN A 150 12.09 -8.14 11.49
CA ASN A 150 12.49 -6.80 11.15
C ASN A 150 12.07 -6.53 9.69
N ASP A 151 10.76 -6.43 9.46
CA ASP A 151 10.22 -6.04 8.15
C ASP A 151 10.37 -4.53 8.00
N VAL A 152 11.47 -4.17 7.33
CA VAL A 152 11.54 -2.92 6.59
C VAL A 152 10.54 -3.09 5.45
N LEU A 153 9.40 -2.40 5.51
CA LEU A 153 8.40 -2.40 4.43
C LEU A 153 9.11 -2.03 3.12
N ASP A 154 9.17 -2.97 2.18
CA ASP A 154 9.68 -2.76 0.83
C ASP A 154 8.54 -2.23 -0.06
N ASP A 155 8.85 -1.24 -0.90
CA ASP A 155 7.86 -0.65 -1.81
C ASP A 155 7.33 -1.70 -2.80
N ASP A 156 8.15 -2.69 -3.17
CA ASP A 156 7.72 -3.80 -4.04
C ASP A 156 6.72 -4.75 -3.35
N ASP A 157 6.88 -4.99 -2.05
CA ASP A 157 5.94 -5.81 -1.27
C ASP A 157 4.60 -5.08 -1.08
N LEU A 158 4.64 -3.77 -0.81
CA LEU A 158 3.43 -2.93 -0.74
C LEU A 158 2.69 -2.85 -2.07
N LEU A 159 3.41 -2.82 -3.21
CA LEU A 159 2.82 -2.87 -4.54
C LEU A 159 2.13 -4.22 -4.81
N ASN A 160 2.71 -5.32 -4.34
CA ASN A 160 2.07 -6.64 -4.44
C ASN A 160 0.80 -6.71 -3.60
N GLU A 161 0.83 -6.25 -2.35
CA GLU A 161 -0.35 -6.18 -1.47
C GLU A 161 -1.45 -5.30 -2.10
N LEU A 162 -1.08 -4.16 -2.70
CA LEU A 162 -2.03 -3.30 -3.40
C LEU A 162 -2.69 -4.01 -4.59
N ASN A 163 -1.92 -4.74 -5.40
CA ASN A 163 -2.46 -5.51 -6.52
C ASN A 163 -3.43 -6.60 -6.05
N GLU A 164 -3.12 -7.30 -4.96
CA GLU A 164 -4.02 -8.30 -4.37
C GLU A 164 -5.34 -7.68 -3.90
N LEU A 165 -5.30 -6.49 -3.29
CA LEU A 165 -6.50 -5.77 -2.88
C LEU A 165 -7.36 -5.33 -4.09
N GLU A 166 -6.74 -4.88 -5.18
CA GLU A 166 -7.45 -4.54 -6.42
C GLU A 166 -8.11 -5.77 -7.06
N GLU A 167 -7.44 -6.92 -7.07
CA GLU A 167 -8.02 -8.19 -7.57
C GLU A 167 -9.22 -8.64 -6.74
N LEU A 168 -9.13 -8.55 -5.41
CA LEU A 168 -10.23 -8.89 -4.50
C LEU A 168 -11.45 -7.96 -4.70
N GLU A 169 -11.23 -6.67 -4.92
CA GLU A 169 -12.31 -5.74 -5.22
C GLU A 169 -12.98 -6.10 -6.56
N LEU A 170 -12.20 -6.43 -7.58
CA LEU A 170 -12.70 -6.79 -8.91
C LEU A 170 -13.47 -8.12 -8.88
N GLU A 171 -13.01 -9.12 -8.12
CA GLU A 171 -13.75 -10.36 -7.86
C GLU A 171 -15.08 -10.09 -7.15
N SER A 172 -15.09 -9.21 -6.14
CA SER A 172 -16.33 -8.83 -5.44
C SER A 172 -17.34 -8.16 -6.37
N GLN A 173 -16.89 -7.27 -7.27
CA GLN A 173 -17.74 -6.61 -8.26
C GLN A 173 -18.28 -7.59 -9.32
N LEU A 174 -17.51 -8.62 -9.68
CA LEU A 174 -17.97 -9.68 -10.58
C LEU A 174 -19.00 -10.62 -9.92
N LEU A 175 -18.87 -10.88 -8.61
CA LEU A 175 -19.87 -11.64 -7.85
C LEU A 175 -21.17 -10.85 -7.62
N GLU A 176 -21.09 -9.52 -7.51
CA GLU A 176 -22.24 -8.63 -7.36
C GLU A 176 -22.89 -8.21 -8.69
N ALA A 177 -22.29 -8.56 -9.83
CA ALA A 177 -22.85 -8.26 -11.14
C ALA A 177 -24.21 -8.97 -11.32
N PRO A 178 -25.31 -8.24 -11.62
CA PRO A 178 -26.62 -8.84 -11.75
C PRO A 178 -26.63 -9.83 -12.92
N ALA A 179 -27.18 -11.03 -12.68
CA ALA A 179 -27.29 -12.08 -13.69
C ALA A 179 -27.92 -11.54 -14.98
N ILE A 180 -27.16 -11.61 -16.08
CA ILE A 180 -27.64 -11.23 -17.41
C ILE A 180 -28.79 -12.19 -17.76
N PRO A 181 -30.00 -11.71 -18.12
CA PRO A 181 -31.08 -12.59 -18.55
C PRO A 181 -30.65 -13.36 -19.80
N ALA A 182 -30.79 -14.69 -19.75
CA ALA A 182 -30.39 -15.59 -20.83
C ALA A 182 -31.00 -15.16 -22.17
N ALA A 183 -30.14 -14.77 -23.11
CA ALA A 183 -30.55 -14.52 -24.49
C ALA A 183 -30.95 -15.86 -25.16
N PRO A 184 -31.98 -15.87 -26.04
CA PRO A 184 -32.41 -17.11 -26.67
C PRO A 184 -31.34 -17.58 -27.66
N THR A 185 -30.91 -18.84 -27.52
CA THR A 185 -30.04 -19.52 -28.48
C THR A 185 -30.70 -19.59 -29.87
N PRO A 186 -30.10 -19.05 -30.94
CA PRO A 186 -30.62 -19.22 -32.28
C PRO A 186 -30.39 -20.68 -32.74
N GLN A 187 -31.47 -21.41 -32.98
CA GLN A 187 -31.41 -22.69 -33.69
C GLN A 187 -30.93 -22.42 -35.13
N LEU A 188 -29.73 -22.89 -35.45
CA LEU A 188 -29.21 -22.90 -36.81
C LEU A 188 -29.76 -24.14 -37.53
N ASP A 189 -30.75 -23.94 -38.39
CA ASP A 189 -31.20 -24.95 -39.36
C ASP A 189 -30.13 -25.09 -40.45
N LEU A 190 -29.35 -26.18 -40.39
CA LEU A 190 -28.37 -26.52 -41.41
C LEU A 190 -29.06 -27.27 -42.56
N PRO A 191 -28.98 -26.80 -43.81
CA PRO A 191 -29.54 -27.51 -44.96
C PRO A 191 -28.70 -28.74 -45.36
N ALA A 192 -29.40 -29.79 -45.81
CA ALA A 192 -28.77 -31.04 -46.25
C ALA A 192 -27.93 -30.87 -47.53
N VAL A 193 -26.75 -31.50 -47.54
CA VAL A 193 -25.73 -31.37 -48.59
C VAL A 193 -26.18 -32.00 -49.92
N PRO A 194 -26.10 -31.30 -51.07
CA PRO A 194 -26.34 -31.91 -52.37
C PRO A 194 -25.16 -32.78 -52.83
N THR A 195 -25.48 -34.01 -53.26
CA THR A 195 -24.58 -34.89 -54.02
C THR A 195 -24.57 -34.43 -55.48
N THR A 196 -23.51 -33.77 -55.96
CA THR A 196 -23.12 -33.74 -57.38
C THR A 196 -21.77 -33.04 -57.58
N GLN A 197 -20.99 -33.58 -58.50
CA GLN A 197 -19.57 -33.32 -58.78
C GLN A 197 -19.35 -32.02 -59.60
N PRO A 198 -18.38 -31.13 -59.28
CA PRO A 198 -18.19 -29.87 -60.01
C PRO A 198 -17.32 -30.01 -61.26
N ALA A 199 -17.73 -29.38 -62.36
CA ALA A 199 -16.87 -29.01 -63.49
C ALA A 199 -16.37 -27.56 -63.31
N GLU A 200 -15.06 -27.36 -63.41
CA GLU A 200 -14.35 -26.09 -63.24
C GLU A 200 -14.78 -25.00 -64.23
N LYS A 201 -14.95 -23.76 -63.73
CA LYS A 201 -14.30 -22.53 -64.26
C LYS A 201 -14.14 -21.49 -63.13
N VAL A 202 -12.91 -21.03 -62.92
CA VAL A 202 -12.49 -19.98 -61.97
C VAL A 202 -12.58 -18.60 -62.66
N PRO A 203 -12.91 -17.51 -61.94
CA PRO A 203 -11.88 -16.48 -61.71
C PRO A 203 -11.85 -15.85 -60.29
N VAL A 204 -10.62 -15.83 -59.76
CA VAL A 204 -9.91 -14.79 -58.95
C VAL A 204 -10.41 -14.41 -57.55
N ALA A 205 -9.59 -14.81 -56.56
CA ALA A 205 -9.34 -14.29 -55.19
C ALA A 205 -9.09 -15.55 -54.31
N ASP A 206 -7.97 -15.81 -53.64
CA ASP A 206 -7.14 -14.96 -52.80
C ASP A 206 -5.71 -15.53 -52.73
N GLN A 207 -4.72 -14.63 -52.70
CA GLN A 207 -3.28 -14.92 -52.68
C GLN A 207 -2.81 -15.64 -51.40
N GLU A 208 -3.65 -15.83 -50.39
CA GLU A 208 -3.27 -16.40 -49.08
C GLU A 208 -3.10 -17.94 -49.11
N ASP A 209 -3.76 -18.64 -50.04
CA ASP A 209 -3.62 -20.10 -50.21
C ASP A 209 -2.33 -20.49 -50.97
N ALA A 210 -1.76 -19.56 -51.74
CA ALA A 210 -0.49 -19.78 -52.44
C ALA A 210 0.71 -19.76 -51.47
N ASP A 211 0.69 -18.84 -50.50
CA ASP A 211 1.74 -18.69 -49.50
C ASP A 211 1.72 -19.85 -48.49
N MET A 212 0.54 -20.32 -48.09
CA MET A 212 0.40 -21.48 -47.18
C MET A 212 0.84 -22.80 -47.84
N LYS A 213 0.67 -22.92 -49.16
CA LYS A 213 1.10 -24.09 -49.93
C LYS A 213 2.61 -24.12 -50.16
N ALA A 214 3.24 -22.95 -50.37
CA ALA A 214 4.70 -22.83 -50.46
C ALA A 214 5.41 -23.22 -49.15
N LEU A 215 4.82 -22.88 -47.98
CA LEU A 215 5.33 -23.28 -46.67
C LEU A 215 5.25 -24.80 -46.44
N ARG A 216 4.15 -25.46 -46.85
CA ARG A 216 3.99 -26.92 -46.71
C ARG A 216 4.92 -27.73 -47.64
N GLU A 217 5.18 -27.25 -48.86
CA GLU A 217 6.13 -27.91 -49.77
C GLU A 217 7.58 -27.83 -49.25
N LEU A 218 7.93 -26.73 -48.57
CA LEU A 218 9.24 -26.55 -47.95
C LEU A 218 9.44 -27.52 -46.76
N GLU A 219 8.43 -27.68 -45.91
CA GLU A 219 8.43 -28.66 -44.82
C GLU A 219 8.47 -30.12 -45.32
N ALA A 220 7.73 -30.45 -46.38
CA ALA A 220 7.71 -31.79 -46.96
C ALA A 220 9.02 -32.17 -47.67
N SER A 221 9.75 -31.20 -48.24
CA SER A 221 11.05 -31.44 -48.89
C SER A 221 12.19 -31.77 -47.90
N MET A 222 12.00 -31.48 -46.62
CA MET A 222 13.00 -31.69 -45.56
C MET A 222 12.74 -32.94 -44.70
N ALA A 223 11.60 -33.61 -44.86
CA ALA A 223 11.12 -34.62 -43.91
C ALA A 223 10.75 -35.99 -44.52
N LEU A 224 11.54 -36.49 -45.48
CA LEU A 224 11.67 -37.92 -45.78
C LEU A 224 13.14 -38.18 -46.15
N PRO A 225 13.86 -39.15 -45.54
CA PRO A 225 13.57 -40.56 -45.81
C PRO A 225 13.90 -41.56 -44.67
N ALA A 226 13.25 -42.72 -44.69
CA ALA A 226 13.84 -44.07 -44.66
C ALA A 226 12.73 -45.12 -44.48
#